data_AF-A0A0G2J4E3-F1
#
_entry.id   AF-A0A0G2J4E3-F1
#
_cell.length_a   1.000
_cell.length_b   1.000
_cell.length_c   1.000
_cell.angle_alpha   90.00
_cell.angle_beta   90.00
_cell.angle_gamma   90.00
#
_symmetry.space_group_name_H-M   'P 1'
#
loop_
_entity.id
_entity.type
_entity.pdbx_description
1 polymer ?
#
loop_
_entity_poly.entity_id
_entity_poly.type
_entity_poly.pdbx_seq_one_letter_code
_entity_poly.pdbx_strand_id
1 'polypeptide(L)'
;MAAAGTPTKQLVGCGVLALSLPGPGPRFTPVFARRQSRLLGGAAIPCLSTHQFRQELARRLGDPRHGRVLGRRGQRRMGPRGNSGAIARLVWQRLLQPHGIINPAALSPWPSPSKARMR
;
A
#
# COMPACT_ATOMS: atom_id res chain seq x y z
N MET A 1 -11.43 7.95 3.21
CA MET A 1 -11.53 6.95 4.30
C MET A 1 -11.09 5.61 3.77
N ALA A 2 -10.41 4.78 4.59
CA ALA A 2 -10.11 3.40 4.21
C ALA A 2 -10.55 2.46 5.35
N ALA A 3 -11.50 1.59 5.05
CA ALA A 3 -12.03 0.57 5.96
C ALA A 3 -11.48 -0.84 5.64
N ALA A 4 -10.43 -0.91 4.82
CA ALA A 4 -9.82 -2.14 4.35
C ALA A 4 -8.31 -1.96 4.11
N GLY A 5 -7.57 -3.07 4.16
CA GLY A 5 -6.12 -3.06 4.05
C GLY A 5 -5.60 -2.57 2.70
N THR A 6 -6.18 -3.01 1.58
CA THR A 6 -5.67 -2.70 0.23
C THR A 6 -5.84 -1.23 -0.18
N PRO A 7 -7.02 -0.60 0.00
CA PRO A 7 -7.18 0.83 -0.29
C PRO A 7 -6.23 1.71 0.53
N THR A 8 -6.00 1.35 1.80
CA THR A 8 -5.02 2.03 2.67
C THR A 8 -3.61 1.96 2.09
N LYS A 9 -3.18 0.79 1.60
CA LYS A 9 -1.86 0.62 0.97
C LYS A 9 -1.72 1.46 -0.30
N GLN A 10 -2.76 1.50 -1.14
CA GLN A 10 -2.74 2.29 -2.38
C GLN A 10 -2.64 3.79 -2.11
N LEU A 11 -3.44 4.34 -1.18
CA LEU A 11 -3.35 5.75 -0.78
C LEU A 11 -1.95 6.10 -0.26
N VAL A 12 -1.40 5.26 0.61
CA VAL A 12 -0.06 5.47 1.16
C VAL A 12 1.03 5.36 0.08
N GLY A 13 0.87 4.47 -0.90
CA GLY A 13 1.77 4.37 -2.05
C GLY A 13 1.79 5.63 -2.93
N CYS A 14 0.73 6.44 -2.90
CA CYS A 14 0.67 7.75 -3.56
C CYS A 14 1.27 8.88 -2.69
N GLY A 15 1.80 8.58 -1.51
CA GLY A 15 2.33 9.59 -0.58
C GLY A 15 1.26 10.30 0.24
N VAL A 16 0.05 9.74 0.31
CA VAL A 16 -1.08 10.32 1.06
C VAL A 16 -1.19 9.64 2.43
N LEU A 17 -1.26 10.44 3.49
CA LEU A 17 -1.60 9.95 4.83
C LEU A 17 -3.03 9.39 4.82
N ALA A 18 -3.22 8.19 5.36
CA ALA A 18 -4.54 7.58 5.51
C ALA A 18 -4.98 7.57 6.98
N LEU A 19 -6.22 8.00 7.24
CA LEU A 19 -6.93 7.72 8.50
C LEU A 19 -7.84 6.50 8.29
N SER A 20 -7.79 5.57 9.23
CA SER A 20 -8.51 4.30 9.15
C SER A 20 -9.41 4.11 10.37
N LEU A 21 -10.63 3.60 10.17
CA LEU A 21 -11.60 3.31 11.22
C LEU A 21 -11.83 1.79 11.23
N PRO A 22 -11.11 1.03 12.08
CA PRO A 22 -11.35 -0.40 12.24
C PRO A 22 -12.75 -0.62 12.81
N GLY A 23 -13.54 -1.45 12.11
CA GLY A 23 -14.88 -1.83 12.54
C GLY A 23 -14.87 -3.03 13.47
N PRO A 24 -16.04 -3.39 14.04
CA PRO A 24 -16.18 -4.58 14.90
C PRO A 24 -16.05 -5.90 14.13
N GLY A 25 -16.16 -5.87 12.80
CA GLY A 25 -16.09 -7.05 11.95
C GLY A 25 -14.66 -7.63 11.82
N PRO A 26 -14.54 -8.92 11.46
CA PRO A 26 -13.26 -9.64 11.44
C PRO A 26 -12.29 -9.15 10.36
N ARG A 27 -12.78 -8.44 9.34
CA ARG A 27 -12.01 -8.10 8.12
C ARG A 27 -11.01 -6.95 8.33
N PHE A 28 -11.24 -6.06 9.30
CA PHE A 28 -10.37 -4.91 9.55
C PHE A 28 -10.35 -4.54 11.05
N THR A 29 -9.64 -5.37 11.82
CA THR A 29 -9.58 -5.25 13.28
C THR A 29 -8.62 -4.15 13.75
N PRO A 30 -8.76 -3.65 15.00
CA PRO A 30 -7.80 -2.70 15.59
C PRO A 30 -6.35 -3.21 15.59
N VAL A 31 -6.16 -4.51 15.83
CA VAL A 31 -4.83 -5.14 15.80
C VAL A 31 -4.25 -5.09 14.39
N PHE A 32 -5.04 -5.42 13.37
CA PHE A 32 -4.62 -5.33 11.98
C PHE A 32 -4.25 -3.89 11.60
N ALA A 33 -5.10 -2.92 11.94
CA ALA A 33 -4.86 -1.51 11.64
C ALA A 33 -3.57 -0.98 12.29
N ARG A 34 -3.30 -1.36 13.56
CA ARG A 34 -2.03 -1.03 14.23
C ARG A 34 -0.82 -1.64 13.55
N ARG A 35 -0.88 -2.92 13.15
CA ARG A 35 0.21 -3.57 12.42
C ARG A 35 0.44 -2.93 11.06
N GLN A 36 -0.64 -2.60 10.35
CA GLN A 36 -0.56 -1.89 9.08
C GLN A 36 0.08 -0.51 9.23
N SER A 37 -0.27 0.23 10.29
CA SER A 37 0.37 1.51 10.62
C SER A 37 1.89 1.38 10.75
N ARG A 38 2.36 0.39 11.51
CA ARG A 38 3.80 0.12 11.71
C ARG A 38 4.52 -0.20 10.40
N LEU A 39 3.94 -1.09 9.58
CA LEU A 39 4.51 -1.47 8.28
C LEU A 39 4.61 -0.28 7.32
N LEU A 40 3.64 0.63 7.37
CA LEU A 40 3.58 1.82 6.53
C LEU A 40 4.27 3.04 7.16
N GLY A 41 5.10 2.84 8.19
CA GLY A 41 5.88 3.93 8.81
C GLY A 41 5.03 5.03 9.45
N GLY A 42 3.85 4.67 9.98
CA GLY A 42 2.89 5.60 10.58
C GLY A 42 2.00 6.34 9.58
N ALA A 43 2.12 6.07 8.28
CA ALA A 43 1.34 6.73 7.23
C ALA A 43 -0.13 6.28 7.15
N ALA A 44 -0.50 5.24 7.91
CA ALA A 44 -1.87 4.82 8.11
C ALA A 44 -2.20 4.90 9.60
N ILE A 45 -3.01 5.86 10.02
CA ILE A 45 -3.33 6.10 11.43
C ILE A 45 -4.64 5.39 11.78
N PRO A 46 -4.63 4.46 12.76
CA PRO A 46 -5.84 3.84 13.26
C PRO A 46 -6.58 4.77 14.22
N CYS A 47 -7.83 5.08 13.90
CA CYS A 47 -8.77 5.81 14.74
C CYS A 47 -9.83 4.82 15.26
N LEU A 48 -9.84 4.54 16.56
CA LEU A 48 -10.73 3.54 17.18
C LEU A 48 -12.16 4.04 17.41
N SER A 49 -12.41 5.33 17.15
CA SER A 49 -13.74 5.92 17.23
C SER A 49 -13.90 7.06 16.22
N THR A 50 -15.14 7.37 15.85
CA THR A 50 -15.48 8.51 14.99
C THR A 50 -15.02 9.83 15.61
N HIS A 51 -15.06 9.95 16.94
CA HIS A 51 -14.56 11.11 17.66
C HIS A 51 -13.06 11.30 17.45
N GLN A 52 -12.27 10.23 17.66
CA GLN A 52 -10.82 10.26 17.41
C GLN A 52 -10.51 10.58 15.94
N PHE A 53 -11.29 10.03 15.01
CA PHE A 53 -11.13 10.31 13.59
C PHE A 53 -11.32 11.80 13.28
N ARG A 54 -12.37 12.42 13.83
CA ARG A 54 -12.65 13.85 13.64
C ARG A 54 -11.53 14.72 14.21
N GLN A 55 -11.06 14.42 15.42
CA GLN A 55 -9.95 15.14 16.05
C GLN A 55 -8.67 15.04 15.21
N GLU A 56 -8.32 13.84 14.77
CA GLU A 56 -7.12 13.63 13.98
C GLU A 56 -7.24 14.31 12.60
N LEU A 57 -8.41 14.23 11.95
CA LEU A 57 -8.67 14.92 10.69
C LEU A 57 -8.50 16.44 10.84
N ALA A 58 -9.12 17.05 11.86
CA ALA A 58 -9.00 18.48 12.14
C ALA A 58 -7.53 18.87 12.36
N ARG A 59 -6.79 18.08 13.14
CA ARG A 59 -5.36 18.30 13.38
C ARG A 59 -4.53 18.24 12.10
N ARG A 60 -4.84 17.31 11.20
CA ARG A 60 -4.11 17.17 9.92
C ARG A 60 -4.45 18.25 8.90
N LEU A 61 -5.67 18.76 8.93
CA LEU A 61 -6.07 19.91 8.11
C LEU A 61 -5.43 21.21 8.64
N GLY A 62 -5.28 21.34 9.96
CA GLY A 62 -4.61 22.48 10.60
C GLY A 62 -3.08 22.49 10.43
N ASP A 63 -2.44 21.32 10.37
CA ASP A 63 -1.00 21.20 10.06
C ASP A 63 -0.74 20.18 8.94
N PRO A 64 -0.76 20.62 7.66
CA PRO A 64 -0.52 19.76 6.51
C PRO A 64 0.94 19.28 6.41
N ARG A 65 1.90 19.91 7.10
CA ARG A 65 3.32 19.52 7.01
C ARG A 65 3.54 18.12 7.59
N HIS A 66 2.95 17.86 8.75
CA HIS A 66 3.02 16.54 9.37
C HIS A 66 2.42 15.44 8.48
N GLY A 67 1.29 15.72 7.83
CA GLY A 67 0.66 14.78 6.90
C GLY A 67 1.58 14.43 5.73
N ARG A 68 2.25 15.42 5.14
CA ARG A 68 3.22 15.22 4.04
C ARG A 68 4.43 14.39 4.47
N VAL A 69 4.97 14.64 5.67
CA VAL A 69 6.12 13.88 6.20
C VAL A 69 5.76 12.40 6.35
N LEU A 70 4.62 12.10 6.96
CA LEU A 70 4.15 10.73 7.13
C LEU A 70 3.82 10.07 5.79
N GLY A 71 3.12 10.78 4.90
CA GLY A 71 2.83 10.31 3.55
C GLY A 71 4.08 9.91 2.77
N ARG A 72 5.13 10.75 2.78
CA ARG A 72 6.43 10.43 2.16
C ARG A 72 7.11 9.21 2.78
N ARG A 73 7.04 9.04 4.11
CA ARG A 73 7.58 7.83 4.77
C ARG A 73 6.83 6.59 4.31
N GLY A 74 5.51 6.65 4.24
CA GLY A 74 4.68 5.55 3.79
C GLY A 74 4.91 5.18 2.33
N GLN A 75 5.06 6.17 1.45
CA GLN A 75 5.44 5.95 0.06
C GLN A 75 6.78 5.23 -0.06
N ARG A 76 7.80 5.66 0.71
CA ARG A 76 9.10 4.98 0.74
C ARG A 76 9.01 3.54 1.25
N ARG A 77 8.20 3.29 2.29
CA ARG A 77 7.95 1.94 2.83
C ARG A 77 7.24 1.03 1.83
N MET A 78 6.33 1.57 1.03
CA MET A 78 5.63 0.83 -0.03
C MET A 78 6.55 0.45 -1.19
N GLY A 79 7.59 1.25 -1.44
CA GLY A 79 8.52 1.02 -2.53
C GLY A 79 7.93 1.34 -3.91
N PRO A 80 8.72 1.12 -4.97
CA PRO A 80 8.29 1.38 -6.34
C PRO A 80 7.17 0.43 -6.79
N ARG A 81 6.43 0.84 -7.83
CA ARG A 81 5.44 -0.03 -8.49
C ARG A 81 6.15 -1.24 -9.13
N GLY A 82 5.43 -2.35 -9.28
CA GLY A 82 5.92 -3.53 -10.01
C GLY A 82 6.41 -4.70 -9.15
N ASN A 83 6.20 -4.66 -7.84
CA ASN A 83 6.62 -5.74 -6.95
C ASN A 83 6.01 -7.11 -7.32
N SER A 84 4.80 -7.13 -7.88
CA SER A 84 4.17 -8.36 -8.40
C SER A 84 5.00 -9.00 -9.53
N GLY A 85 5.60 -8.19 -10.41
CA GLY A 85 6.47 -8.68 -11.47
C GLY A 85 7.78 -9.24 -10.93
N ALA A 86 8.34 -8.61 -9.88
CA ALA A 86 9.51 -9.14 -9.19
C ALA A 86 9.20 -10.49 -8.51
N ILE A 87 8.07 -10.60 -7.82
CA ILE A 87 7.63 -11.86 -7.20
C ILE A 87 7.40 -12.93 -8.27
N ALA A 88 6.69 -12.62 -9.36
CA ALA A 88 6.46 -13.58 -10.45
C ALA A 88 7.79 -14.08 -11.04
N ARG A 89 8.76 -13.18 -11.25
CA ARG A 89 10.11 -13.54 -11.71
C ARG A 89 10.83 -14.46 -10.71
N LEU A 90 10.74 -14.17 -9.41
CA LEU A 90 11.37 -15.00 -8.38
C LEU A 90 10.71 -16.38 -8.26
N VAL A 91 9.38 -16.44 -8.34
CA VAL A 91 8.63 -17.71 -8.37
C VAL A 91 9.04 -18.52 -9.60
N TRP A 92 9.09 -17.90 -10.77
CA TRP A 92 9.57 -18.53 -12.00
C TRP A 92 10.98 -19.10 -11.82
N GLN A 93 11.92 -18.27 -11.37
CA GLN A 93 13.33 -18.66 -11.20
C GLN A 93 13.56 -19.77 -10.18
N ARG A 94 12.82 -19.77 -9.05
CA ARG A 94 13.09 -20.67 -7.93
C ARG A 94 12.25 -21.94 -7.91
N LEU A 95 11.05 -21.90 -8.50
CA LEU A 95 10.08 -22.98 -8.37
C LEU A 95 9.68 -23.60 -9.70
N LEU A 96 9.86 -22.88 -10.81
CA LEU A 96 9.38 -23.33 -12.13
C LEU A 96 10.51 -23.58 -13.14
N GLN A 97 11.76 -23.28 -12.79
CA GLN A 97 12.94 -23.64 -13.56
C GLN A 97 13.53 -24.96 -13.02
N PRO A 98 13.45 -26.08 -13.77
CA PRO A 98 14.40 -27.16 -13.58
C PRO A 98 15.78 -26.67 -14.05
N HIS A 99 16.87 -27.19 -13.49
CA HIS A 99 18.22 -26.92 -14.01
C HIS A 99 18.30 -27.23 -15.51
N GLY A 100 18.18 -26.23 -16.39
CA GLY A 100 18.30 -26.42 -17.84
C GLY A 100 17.52 -25.43 -18.70
N ILE A 101 18.23 -24.36 -19.09
CA ILE A 101 18.04 -23.48 -20.25
C ILE A 101 16.60 -23.06 -20.61
N ILE A 102 16.25 -21.80 -20.31
CA ILE A 102 15.12 -21.12 -20.97
C ILE A 102 15.62 -19.94 -21.80
N ASN A 103 15.18 -19.92 -23.05
CA ASN A 103 15.42 -18.89 -24.05
C ASN A 103 15.07 -17.48 -23.50
N PRO A 104 16.01 -16.50 -23.53
CA PRO A 104 15.79 -15.15 -22.99
C PRO A 104 14.69 -14.36 -23.71
N ALA A 105 14.22 -14.80 -24.89
CA ALA A 105 13.12 -14.16 -25.61
C ALA A 105 11.73 -14.30 -24.93
N ALA A 106 11.56 -15.22 -23.98
CA ALA A 106 10.29 -15.41 -23.25
C ALA A 106 10.04 -14.38 -22.12
N LEU A 107 11.02 -13.51 -21.83
CA LEU A 107 10.97 -12.49 -20.77
C LEU A 107 10.73 -11.09 -21.33
N SER A 108 9.81 -10.93 -22.29
CA SER A 108 9.30 -9.58 -22.57
C SER A 108 8.64 -9.00 -21.31
N PRO A 109 8.86 -7.71 -20.99
CA PRO A 109 8.26 -7.10 -19.81
C PRO A 109 6.74 -7.26 -19.90
N TRP A 110 6.14 -7.79 -18.83
CA TRP A 110 4.69 -7.87 -18.68
C TRP A 110 4.09 -6.54 -19.12
N PRO A 111 3.23 -6.53 -20.16
CA PRO A 111 2.76 -5.28 -20.73
C PRO A 111 2.00 -4.54 -19.62
N SER A 112 2.56 -3.41 -19.20
CA SER A 112 1.79 -2.48 -18.39
C SER A 112 0.62 -2.03 -19.25
N PRO A 113 -0.64 -2.09 -18.78
CA PRO A 113 -1.75 -1.54 -19.52
C PRO A 113 -1.48 -0.04 -19.71
N SER A 114 -1.06 0.31 -20.93
CA SER A 114 -0.85 1.69 -21.32
C SER A 114 -2.23 2.34 -21.35
N LYS A 115 -2.33 3.55 -20.76
CA LYS A 115 -3.58 4.34 -20.68
C LYS A 115 -4.14 4.77 -22.05
N ALA A 116 -3.58 4.30 -23.16
CA ALA A 116 -3.93 4.70 -24.51
C ALA A 116 -5.20 4.02 -25.08
N ARG A 117 -5.82 3.09 -24.35
CA ARG A 117 -7.04 2.37 -24.80
C ARG A 117 -8.28 2.54 -23.90
N MET A 118 -8.35 3.63 -23.13
CA MET A 118 -9.59 4.10 -22.51
C MET A 118 -9.89 5.51 -23.01
N ARG A 119 -10.38 5.59 -24.24
CA ARG A 119 -11.20 6.70 -24.77
C ARG A 119 -12.29 6.09 -25.61
#